data_AF-A0A941WGL4-F1
#
_entry.id   AF-A0A941WGL4-F1
#
_cell.length_a   1.000
_cell.length_b   1.000
_cell.length_c   1.000
_cell.angle_alpha   90.00
_cell.angle_beta   90.00
_cell.angle_gamma   90.00
#
_symmetry.space_group_name_H-M   'P 1'
#
loop_
_entity.id
_entity.type
_entity.pdbx_description
1 polymer ?
#
loop_
_entity_poly.entity_id
_entity_poly.type
_entity_poly.pdbx_seq_one_letter_code
_entity_poly.pdbx_strand_id
1 'polypeptide(L)' 'MIELIGTNAGLVWTVLNEGGKMSVKAVKKATKIKAEKDMYAAFGWLAKEGKLSFEEIEGELFVALI' A
#
# COMPACT_ATOMS: atom_id res chain seq x y z
N MET A 1 -3.39 -18.27 -0.54
CA MET A 1 -2.45 -17.33 -1.20
C MET A 1 -3.12 -15.99 -1.51
N ILE A 2 -4.30 -15.99 -2.15
CA ILE A 2 -5.11 -14.77 -2.35
C ILE A 2 -5.53 -14.11 -1.02
N GLU A 3 -5.87 -14.91 -0.01
CA GLU A 3 -6.26 -14.42 1.33
C GLU A 3 -5.16 -13.62 2.04
N LEU A 4 -3.88 -13.96 1.81
CA LEU A 4 -2.75 -13.24 2.40
C LEU A 4 -2.60 -11.86 1.76
N ILE A 5 -2.73 -11.79 0.43
CA ILE A 5 -2.69 -10.53 -0.32
C ILE A 5 -3.88 -9.65 0.07
N GLY A 6 -5.08 -10.22 0.22
CA GLY A 6 -6.26 -9.50 0.69
C GLY A 6 -6.10 -8.96 2.12
N THR A 7 -5.54 -9.76 3.03
CA THR A 7 -5.23 -9.31 4.40
C THR A 7 -4.21 -8.17 4.40
N ASN A 8 -3.14 -8.30 3.62
CA ASN A 8 -2.11 -7.26 3.48
C ASN A 8 -2.66 -5.99 2.82
N ALA A 9 -3.54 -6.13 1.82
CA ALA A 9 -4.25 -5.02 1.19
C ALA A 9 -5.14 -4.29 2.21
N GLY A 10 -5.83 -5.03 3.08
CA GLY A 10 -6.57 -4.44 4.21
C GLY A 10 -5.68 -3.63 5.14
N LEU A 11 -4.50 -4.15 5.51
CA LEU A 11 -3.52 -3.42 6.33
C LEU A 11 -3.04 -2.14 5.65
N VAL A 12 -2.67 -2.22 4.36
CA VAL A 12 -2.26 -1.05 3.57
C VAL A 12 -3.39 -0.01 3.52
N TRP A 13 -4.62 -0.46 3.28
CA TRP A 13 -5.79 0.41 3.21
C TRP A 13 -6.01 1.12 4.55
N THR A 14 -5.98 0.40 5.68
CA THR A 14 -6.14 1.00 7.01
C THR A 14 -5.06 2.04 7.29
N VAL A 15 -3.80 1.72 7.00
CA VAL A 15 -2.67 2.65 7.19
C VAL A 15 -2.84 3.92 6.36
N LEU A 16 -3.29 3.81 5.11
CA LEU A 16 -3.51 4.98 4.24
C LEU A 16 -4.80 5.72 4.57
N ASN A 17 -5.81 5.04 5.11
CA ASN A 17 -7.05 5.66 5.55
C ASN A 17 -6.84 6.51 6.82
N GLU A 18 -5.99 6.04 7.74
CA GLU A 18 -5.63 6.79 8.96
C GLU A 18 -4.50 7.80 8.72
N GLY A 19 -3.49 7.43 7.93
CA GLY A 19 -2.28 8.23 7.69
C GLY A 19 -2.31 9.12 6.45
N GLY A 20 -3.33 8.98 5.60
CA GLY A 20 -3.44 9.70 4.33
C GLY A 20 -2.38 9.27 3.31
N LYS A 21 -1.89 10.24 2.54
CA LYS A 21 -0.81 10.03 1.57
C LYS A 21 0.51 9.76 2.28
N MET A 22 1.10 8.61 2.01
CA MET A 22 2.36 8.19 2.63
C MET A 22 3.34 7.63 1.60
N SER A 23 4.64 7.69 1.86
CA SER A 23 5.62 7.05 0.98
C SER A 23 5.57 5.53 1.11
N VAL A 24 5.92 4.82 0.04
CA VAL A 24 5.94 3.34 0.04
C VAL A 24 6.79 2.77 1.19
N LYS A 25 7.90 3.45 1.54
CA LYS A 25 8.73 3.09 2.69
C LYS A 25 7.99 3.24 4.02
N ALA A 26 7.23 4.33 4.19
CA ALA A 26 6.44 4.57 5.39
C ALA A 26 5.32 3.53 5.53
N VAL A 27 4.61 3.21 4.44
CA VAL A 27 3.58 2.16 4.42
C VAL A 27 4.17 0.80 4.78
N LYS A 28 5.35 0.45 4.26
CA LYS A 28 6.06 -0.79 4.64
C LYS A 28 6.30 -0.88 6.14
N LYS A 29 6.74 0.24 6.73
CA LYS A 29 7.04 0.32 8.15
C LYS A 29 5.79 0.24 9.02
N ALA A 30 4.70 0.88 8.59
CA ALA A 30 3.43 0.91 9.31
C ALA A 30 2.68 -0.44 9.23
N THR A 31 2.62 -1.05 8.04
CA THR A 31 1.97 -2.36 7.82
C THR A 31 2.76 -3.53 8.38
N LYS A 32 4.05 -3.33 8.72
CA LYS A 32 4.99 -4.36 9.19
C LYS A 32 5.15 -5.54 8.22
N ILE A 33 4.85 -5.34 6.94
CA ILE A 33 5.02 -6.36 5.90
C ILE A 33 6.53 -6.56 5.67
N LYS A 34 7.04 -7.75 5.97
CA LYS A 34 8.47 -8.07 5.86
C LYS A 34 8.92 -8.24 4.41
N ALA A 35 8.09 -8.87 3.58
CA ALA A 35 8.41 -9.17 2.19
C ALA A 35 7.92 -8.07 1.25
N GLU A 36 8.82 -7.50 0.45
CA GLU A 36 8.44 -6.48 -0.55
C GLU A 36 7.45 -7.00 -1.57
N LYS A 37 7.60 -8.26 -2.00
CA LYS A 37 6.69 -8.91 -2.94
C LYS A 37 5.25 -8.90 -2.43
N ASP A 38 5.05 -9.15 -1.13
CA ASP A 38 3.72 -9.17 -0.51
C ASP A 38 3.12 -7.76 -0.44
N MET A 39 3.95 -6.74 -0.24
CA MET A 39 3.47 -5.35 -0.23
C MET A 39 3.13 -4.87 -1.64
N TYR A 40 3.95 -5.15 -2.65
CA TYR A 40 3.62 -4.84 -4.04
C TYR A 40 2.41 -5.63 -4.53
N ALA A 41 2.21 -6.86 -4.07
CA ALA A 41 0.99 -7.62 -4.35
C ALA A 41 -0.25 -6.96 -3.71
N ALA A 42 -0.15 -6.47 -2.47
CA ALA A 42 -1.21 -5.73 -1.80
C ALA A 42 -1.55 -4.40 -2.51
N PHE A 43 -0.53 -3.65 -2.95
CA PHE A 43 -0.72 -2.47 -3.78
C PHE A 43 -1.39 -2.80 -5.10
N GLY A 44 -0.92 -3.84 -5.80
CA GLY A 44 -1.54 -4.29 -7.06
C GLY A 44 -2.99 -4.72 -6.88
N TRP A 45 -3.33 -5.34 -5.74
CA TRP A 45 -4.69 -5.72 -5.41
C TRP A 45 -5.62 -4.51 -5.24
N LEU A 46 -5.21 -3.53 -4.43
CA LEU A 46 -5.97 -2.29 -4.23
C LEU A 46 -6.02 -1.42 -5.49
N ALA A 47 -4.96 -1.40 -6.29
CA ALA A 47 -4.90 -0.71 -7.57
C ALA A 47 -5.86 -1.35 -8.59
N LYS A 48 -5.99 -2.68 -8.59
CA LYS A 48 -6.99 -3.39 -9.40
C LYS A 48 -8.42 -3.00 -9.02
N GLU A 49 -8.67 -2.71 -7.75
CA GLU A 49 -9.96 -2.18 -7.28
C GLU A 49 -10.15 -0.68 -7.54
N GLY A 50 -9.14 0.03 -8.07
CA GLY A 50 -9.19 1.47 -8.30
C GLY A 50 -9.19 2.30 -7.01
N LYS A 51 -8.67 1.75 -5.91
CA LYS A 51 -8.66 2.39 -4.58
C LYS A 51 -7.36 3.11 -4.24
N LEU A 52 -6.34 3.02 -5.10
CA LEU A 52 -5.00 3.55 -4.86
C LEU A 52 -4.56 4.53 -5.94
N SER A 53 -4.03 5.66 -5.50
CA SER A 53 -3.28 6.62 -6.30
C SER A 53 -1.80 6.53 -5.96
N PHE A 54 -0.95 6.61 -6.98
CA PHE A 54 0.49 6.67 -6.84
C PHE A 54 0.98 8.01 -7.38
N GLU A 55 1.84 8.68 -6.62
CA GLU A 55 2.42 9.95 -7.02
C GLU A 55 3.91 9.95 -6.71
N GLU A 56 4.72 10.33 -7.68
CA GLU A 56 6.17 10.47 -7.50
C GLU A 56 6.51 11.93 -7.21
N ILE A 57 7.08 12.19 -6.04
CA ILE A 57 7.52 13.52 -5.62
C ILE A 57 9.02 13.44 -5.37
N GLU A 58 9.82 14.23 -6.10
CA GLU A 58 11.27 14.32 -5.92
C GLU A 58 12.00 12.96 -5.94
N GLY A 59 11.50 12.01 -6.73
CA GLY A 59 12.07 10.66 -6.84
C GLY A 59 11.67 9.69 -5.73
N GLU A 60 10.74 10.07 -4.85
CA GLU A 60 10.11 9.17 -3.88
C GLU A 60 8.66 8.87 -4.26
N LEU A 61 8.30 7.58 -4.25
CA LEU A 61 6.97 7.11 -4.59
C LEU A 61 6.04 7.19 -3.37
N PHE A 62 5.00 8.00 -3.49
CA PHE A 62 3.91 8.14 -2.55
C PHE A 62 2.69 7.38 -3.03
N VAL A 63 1.93 6.88 -2.06
CA VAL A 63 0.70 6.14 -2.27
C VAL A 63 -0.38 6.73 -1.36
N ALA A 64 -1.59 6.88 -1.91
CA ALA A 64 -2.75 7.43 -1.22
C ALA A 64 -4.01 6.69 -1.65
N LEU A 65 -5.04 6.73 -0.82
CA LEU A 65 -6.37 6.27 -1.23
C LEU A 65 -7.00 7.30 -2.19
N ILE A 66 -7.78 6.80 -3.16
CA ILE A 66 -8.61 7.61 -4.07
C ILE A 66 -9.99 7.82 -3.46
#